data_AF-A0AAF0RE02-F1
#
_entry.id   AF-A0AAF0RE02-F1
#
_cell.length_a   1.000
_cell.length_b   1.000
_cell.length_c   1.000
_cell.angle_alpha   90.00
_cell.angle_beta   90.00
_cell.angle_gamma   90.00
#
_symmetry.space_group_name_H-M   'P 1'
#
loop_
_entity.id
_entity.type
_entity.pdbx_description
1 polymer ?
#
loop_
_entity_poly.entity_id
_entity_poly.type
_entity_poly.pdbx_seq_one_letter_code
_entity_poly.pdbx_strand_id
1 'polypeptide(L)'
;MDLDPQNPRLPEDVQGSTQAEILEYLWENDVLEELIESYLSNGYFESEPLITLPPEGSRRVVVEGNRRLAALIILHQLPPAVDAGIEFAADVPASAAELAELGLTALPVVEADGIEDVASFLGFRHISGMKKWNAEAKARWLFQQVERRSADQSSRGVFYDVGRQVGSNARGVRSSYLAYGLLRFARDELGLDERIVQYVSQERFGVWLRLLGTANVLTYIGLSGRATLNYEEVREQIDSADGAKLLEVLTDLTPTKEAGRPILADSRDVTDYSDVLAHEPARSALREFGSLSLAVDVARQGELGPRLQQMTRTIELLTLDVKRYEVGLEEVRSAEELSASTRALVGAIKAALPEEDE
;
A
#
# COMPACT_ATOMS: atom_id res chain seq x y z
N MET A 1 29.63 -3.76 11.25
CA MET A 1 28.71 -3.03 10.36
C MET A 1 27.30 -3.30 10.82
N ASP A 2 26.38 -2.41 10.48
CA ASP A 2 24.98 -2.48 10.87
C ASP A 2 24.04 -2.44 9.69
N LEU A 3 22.94 -3.16 9.85
CA LEU A 3 21.74 -2.96 9.06
C LEU A 3 21.21 -1.55 9.33
N ASP A 4 20.80 -0.86 8.28
CA ASP A 4 20.22 0.48 8.35
C ASP A 4 18.84 0.42 9.00
N PRO A 5 18.66 0.99 10.21
CA PRO A 5 17.38 1.00 10.90
C PRO A 5 16.35 1.92 10.23
N GLN A 6 16.77 2.75 9.28
CA GLN A 6 15.90 3.64 8.50
C GLN A 6 15.72 3.13 7.06
N ASN A 7 16.11 1.89 6.77
CA ASN A 7 16.00 1.30 5.44
C ASN A 7 14.53 1.33 4.97
N PRO A 8 14.23 1.91 3.78
CA PRO A 8 12.86 2.03 3.30
C PRO A 8 12.12 0.71 3.08
N ARG A 9 12.84 -0.41 2.95
CA ARG A 9 12.23 -1.75 2.83
C ARG A 9 11.64 -2.25 4.14
N LEU A 10 12.10 -1.73 5.27
CA LEU A 10 11.56 -2.08 6.57
C LEU A 10 10.24 -1.33 6.75
N PRO A 11 9.15 -2.02 7.15
CA PRO A 11 7.91 -1.37 7.51
C PRO A 11 8.16 -0.50 8.74
N GLU A 12 7.32 0.51 8.95
CA GLU A 12 7.59 1.53 9.96
C GLU A 12 7.67 1.02 11.38
N ASP A 13 6.92 -0.02 11.72
CA ASP A 13 6.96 -0.72 13.00
C ASP A 13 8.29 -1.44 13.27
N VAL A 14 9.07 -1.69 12.21
CA VAL A 14 10.42 -2.27 12.28
C VAL A 14 11.51 -1.19 12.13
N GLN A 15 11.16 0.02 11.68
CA GLN A 15 12.13 1.11 11.56
C GLN A 15 12.55 1.62 12.95
N GLY A 16 13.87 1.75 13.16
CA GLY A 16 14.42 2.13 14.46
C GLY A 16 14.55 0.97 15.46
N SER A 17 14.07 -0.22 15.11
CA SER A 17 14.18 -1.42 15.95
C SER A 17 15.62 -1.92 16.09
N THR A 18 15.83 -2.90 16.97
CA THR A 18 17.14 -3.49 17.20
C THR A 18 17.66 -4.24 15.97
N GLN A 19 18.98 -4.48 15.91
CA GLN A 19 19.56 -5.26 14.81
C GLN A 19 18.98 -6.67 14.69
N ALA A 20 18.59 -7.28 15.82
CA ALA A 20 17.96 -8.60 15.85
C ALA A 20 16.55 -8.57 15.22
N GLU A 21 15.69 -7.62 15.64
CA GLU A 21 14.34 -7.45 15.08
C GLU A 21 14.37 -7.10 13.58
N ILE A 22 15.31 -6.23 13.16
CA ILE A 22 15.51 -5.91 11.74
C ILE A 22 15.93 -7.17 10.96
N LEU A 23 16.83 -7.98 11.54
CA LEU A 23 17.30 -9.20 10.89
C LEU A 23 16.19 -10.25 10.78
N GLU A 24 15.38 -10.42 11.82
CA GLU A 24 14.20 -11.29 11.84
C GLU A 24 13.22 -10.91 10.74
N TYR A 25 12.88 -9.62 10.63
CA TYR A 25 12.02 -9.15 9.55
C TYR A 25 12.60 -9.46 8.16
N LEU A 26 13.89 -9.18 7.94
CA LEU A 26 14.55 -9.46 6.66
C LEU A 26 14.62 -10.97 6.38
N TRP A 27 14.76 -11.81 7.41
CA TRP A 27 14.77 -13.25 7.27
C TRP A 27 13.41 -13.80 6.81
N GLU A 28 12.32 -13.32 7.41
CA GLU A 28 10.97 -13.78 7.08
C GLU A 28 10.45 -13.25 5.74
N ASN A 29 10.88 -12.05 5.34
CA ASN A 29 10.27 -11.32 4.22
C ASN A 29 11.18 -11.19 2.98
N ASP A 30 12.48 -11.46 3.11
CA ASP A 30 13.41 -11.51 1.98
C ASP A 30 13.96 -12.92 1.77
N VAL A 31 14.29 -13.22 0.51
CA VAL A 31 14.94 -14.48 0.15
C VAL A 31 16.42 -14.42 0.53
N LEU A 32 16.73 -14.63 1.82
CA LEU A 32 18.09 -14.60 2.36
C LEU A 32 18.77 -15.97 2.32
N GLU A 33 18.05 -17.07 2.50
CA GLU A 33 18.58 -18.43 2.40
C GLU A 33 19.28 -18.67 1.06
N GLU A 34 18.58 -18.44 -0.06
CA GLU A 34 19.16 -18.59 -1.41
C GLU A 34 20.39 -17.68 -1.63
N LEU A 35 20.42 -16.51 -0.96
CA LEU A 35 21.56 -15.61 -1.05
C LEU A 35 22.78 -16.17 -0.31
N ILE A 36 22.56 -16.76 0.87
CA ILE A 36 23.62 -17.45 1.64
C ILE A 36 24.12 -18.67 0.85
N GLU A 37 23.23 -19.50 0.30
CA GLU A 37 23.61 -20.64 -0.55
C GLU A 37 24.43 -20.22 -1.77
N SER A 38 24.05 -19.11 -2.39
CA SER A 38 24.78 -18.52 -3.52
C SER A 38 26.19 -18.07 -3.11
N TYR A 39 26.34 -17.47 -1.93
CA TYR A 39 27.65 -17.10 -1.38
C TYR A 39 28.54 -18.31 -1.09
N LEU A 40 27.97 -19.37 -0.51
CA LEU A 40 28.70 -20.61 -0.25
C LEU A 40 29.14 -21.29 -1.55
N SER A 41 28.35 -21.15 -2.62
CA SER A 41 28.64 -21.78 -3.92
C SER A 41 29.61 -20.97 -4.79
N ASN A 42 29.50 -19.64 -4.78
CA ASN A 42 30.15 -18.76 -5.76
C ASN A 42 31.09 -17.71 -5.15
N GLY A 43 31.07 -17.55 -3.83
CA GLY A 43 31.70 -16.44 -3.13
C GLY A 43 30.91 -15.13 -3.24
N TYR A 44 31.45 -14.09 -2.61
CA TYR A 44 30.87 -12.75 -2.65
C TYR A 44 31.11 -12.07 -4.01
N PHE A 45 30.07 -11.48 -4.58
CA PHE A 45 30.17 -10.75 -5.84
C PHE A 45 30.79 -9.36 -5.64
N GLU A 46 32.06 -9.18 -5.98
CA GLU A 46 32.78 -7.91 -5.78
C GLU A 46 32.16 -6.71 -6.51
N SER A 47 31.49 -6.97 -7.64
CA SER A 47 30.79 -5.94 -8.43
C SER A 47 29.57 -5.35 -7.71
N GLU A 48 29.13 -5.96 -6.62
CA GLU A 48 28.11 -5.43 -5.73
C GLU A 48 28.74 -5.06 -4.38
N PRO A 49 29.37 -3.88 -4.23
CA PRO A 49 29.87 -3.43 -2.94
C PRO A 49 28.73 -3.06 -1.99
N LEU A 50 28.97 -3.15 -0.69
CA LEU A 50 28.12 -2.50 0.30
C LEU A 50 28.39 -0.99 0.27
N ILE A 51 27.37 -0.18 0.55
CA ILE A 51 27.56 1.27 0.72
C ILE A 51 27.30 1.61 2.17
N THR A 52 28.25 2.28 2.82
CA THR A 52 28.15 2.68 4.22
C THR A 52 28.20 4.19 4.39
N LEU A 53 27.55 4.68 5.45
CA LEU A 53 27.82 6.01 5.99
C LEU A 53 29.17 6.02 6.74
N PRO A 54 29.74 7.21 7.03
CA PRO A 54 30.96 7.31 7.82
C PRO A 54 30.78 6.65 9.19
N PRO A 55 31.85 6.09 9.77
CA PRO A 55 31.75 5.37 11.03
C PRO A 55 31.32 6.27 12.19
N GLU A 56 30.35 5.79 12.97
CA GLU A 56 30.06 6.32 14.31
C GLU A 56 30.78 5.45 15.33
N GLY A 57 31.92 5.94 15.82
CA GLY A 57 32.82 5.15 16.67
C GLY A 57 33.46 3.99 15.89
N SER A 58 33.23 2.75 16.33
CA SER A 58 33.75 1.54 15.66
C SER A 58 32.78 0.93 14.64
N ARG A 59 31.58 1.52 14.50
CA ARG A 59 30.47 0.92 13.76
C ARG A 59 30.13 1.76 12.54
N ARG A 60 29.57 1.12 11.51
CA ARG A 60 29.21 1.72 10.23
C ARG A 60 27.85 1.21 9.82
N VAL A 61 26.95 2.10 9.43
CA VAL A 61 25.62 1.76 8.95
C VAL A 61 25.66 1.50 7.44
N VAL A 62 25.12 0.36 7.01
CA VAL A 62 25.02 -0.04 5.59
C VAL A 62 23.71 0.47 5.00
N VAL A 63 23.80 1.49 4.15
CA VAL A 63 22.63 2.14 3.50
C VAL A 63 22.26 1.50 2.16
N GLU A 64 23.17 0.75 1.54
CA GLU A 64 22.86 -0.13 0.41
C GLU A 64 23.51 -1.50 0.58
N GLY A 65 22.75 -2.55 0.28
CA GLY A 65 23.17 -3.93 0.49
C GLY A 65 22.79 -4.53 1.85
N ASN A 66 21.76 -3.98 2.51
CA ASN A 66 21.23 -4.51 3.78
C ASN A 66 20.96 -6.03 3.75
N ARG A 67 20.34 -6.56 2.69
CA ARG A 67 20.13 -8.01 2.52
C ARG A 67 21.45 -8.81 2.43
N ARG A 68 22.47 -8.24 1.79
CA ARG A 68 23.79 -8.86 1.63
C ARG A 68 24.51 -8.90 2.97
N LEU A 69 24.46 -7.82 3.74
CA LEU A 69 24.95 -7.80 5.11
C LEU A 69 24.16 -8.76 6.01
N ALA A 70 22.83 -8.78 5.93
CA ALA A 70 21.97 -9.68 6.72
C ALA A 70 22.30 -11.16 6.50
N ALA A 71 22.43 -11.58 5.24
CA ALA A 71 22.87 -12.92 4.88
C ALA A 71 24.23 -13.28 5.51
N LEU A 72 25.18 -12.33 5.52
CA LEU A 72 26.48 -12.55 6.15
C LEU A 72 26.43 -12.57 7.67
N ILE A 73 25.58 -11.74 8.30
CA ILE A 73 25.32 -11.76 9.74
C ILE A 73 24.81 -13.15 10.16
N ILE A 74 23.88 -13.72 9.40
CA ILE A 74 23.31 -15.07 9.62
C ILE A 74 24.36 -16.14 9.37
N LEU A 75 25.07 -16.08 8.23
CA LEU A 75 26.10 -17.06 7.87
C LEU A 75 27.20 -17.17 8.93
N HIS A 76 27.66 -16.04 9.46
CA HIS A 76 28.70 -15.99 10.49
C HIS A 76 28.16 -16.17 11.91
N GLN A 77 26.85 -16.35 12.08
CA GLN A 77 26.19 -16.46 13.38
C GLN A 77 26.61 -15.32 14.34
N LEU A 78 26.62 -14.08 13.81
CA LEU A 78 26.95 -12.89 14.58
C LEU A 78 25.85 -12.57 15.60
N PRO A 79 26.12 -11.74 16.64
CA PRO A 79 25.18 -11.51 17.73
C PRO A 79 23.73 -11.22 17.32
N PRO A 80 23.42 -10.38 16.29
CA PRO A 80 22.04 -10.17 15.88
C PRO A 80 21.31 -11.43 15.42
N ALA A 81 21.99 -12.39 14.78
CA ALA A 81 21.40 -13.67 14.37
C ALA A 81 21.13 -14.58 15.57
N VAL A 82 22.09 -14.63 16.50
CA VAL A 82 21.96 -15.40 17.75
C VAL A 82 20.83 -14.83 18.62
N ASP A 83 20.79 -13.51 18.78
CA ASP A 83 19.78 -12.81 19.57
C ASP A 83 18.36 -12.98 18.97
N ALA A 84 18.25 -13.03 17.64
CA ALA A 84 17.00 -13.32 16.93
C ALA A 84 16.65 -14.83 16.87
N GLY A 85 17.53 -15.71 17.34
CA GLY A 85 17.32 -17.16 17.26
C GLY A 85 17.33 -17.72 15.83
N ILE A 86 17.99 -17.04 14.89
CA ILE A 86 18.05 -17.43 13.48
C ILE A 86 19.25 -18.35 13.24
N GLU A 87 18.96 -19.63 13.02
CA GLU A 87 19.95 -20.62 12.63
C GLU A 87 19.85 -20.93 11.13
N PHE A 88 21.00 -20.96 10.45
CA PHE A 88 21.08 -21.42 9.07
C PHE A 88 21.61 -22.84 9.01
N ALA A 89 20.72 -23.79 8.71
CA ALA A 89 21.03 -25.21 8.64
C ALA A 89 21.61 -25.56 7.25
N ALA A 90 22.90 -25.30 7.04
CA ALA A 90 23.61 -25.76 5.85
C ALA A 90 25.01 -26.30 6.18
N ASP A 91 25.62 -27.00 5.22
CA ASP A 91 27.03 -27.38 5.23
C ASP A 91 27.90 -26.11 5.06
N VAL A 92 27.96 -25.29 6.11
CA VAL A 92 28.86 -24.13 6.18
C VAL A 92 30.30 -24.65 6.21
N PRO A 93 31.22 -24.10 5.40
CA PRO A 93 32.63 -24.45 5.44
C PRO A 93 33.17 -24.45 6.87
N ALA A 94 33.89 -25.50 7.24
CA ALA A 94 34.29 -25.75 8.63
C ALA A 94 35.40 -24.79 9.11
N SER A 95 36.02 -24.03 8.21
CA SER A 95 37.12 -23.13 8.54
C SER A 95 36.93 -21.68 8.07
N ALA A 96 37.42 -20.74 8.88
CA ALA A 96 37.45 -19.33 8.52
C ALA A 96 38.32 -19.02 7.28
N ALA A 97 39.25 -19.91 6.93
CA ALA A 97 40.08 -19.78 5.74
C ALA A 97 39.25 -20.01 4.45
N GLU A 98 38.39 -21.02 4.42
CA GLU A 98 37.49 -21.29 3.29
C GLU A 98 36.52 -20.14 3.06
N LEU A 99 35.95 -19.59 4.14
CA LEU A 99 35.11 -18.39 4.05
C LEU A 99 35.87 -17.15 3.54
N ALA A 100 37.16 -17.04 3.87
CA ALA A 100 38.00 -15.96 3.37
C ALA A 100 38.33 -16.10 1.88
N GLU A 101 38.58 -17.32 1.40
CA GLU A 101 38.76 -17.59 -0.04
C GLU A 101 37.52 -17.24 -0.86
N LEU A 102 36.33 -17.40 -0.27
CA LEU A 102 35.05 -17.00 -0.85
C LEU A 102 34.78 -15.47 -0.73
N GLY A 103 35.67 -14.69 -0.12
CA GLY A 103 35.48 -13.26 0.08
C GLY A 103 34.37 -12.91 1.10
N LEU A 104 34.03 -13.83 2.01
CA LEU A 104 32.93 -13.67 2.96
C LEU A 104 33.37 -13.10 4.31
N THR A 105 34.67 -12.87 4.51
CA THR A 105 35.23 -12.27 5.74
C THR A 105 35.69 -10.81 5.56
N ALA A 106 35.98 -10.39 4.32
CA ALA A 106 36.39 -9.04 3.98
C ALA A 106 35.57 -8.55 2.77
N LEU A 107 34.66 -7.61 3.03
CA LEU A 107 33.68 -7.17 2.04
C LEU A 107 34.15 -5.91 1.30
N PRO A 108 33.86 -5.80 -0.01
CA PRO A 108 34.04 -4.55 -0.72
C PRO A 108 33.01 -3.53 -0.21
N VAL A 109 33.52 -2.41 0.31
CA VAL A 109 32.70 -1.33 0.86
C VAL A 109 33.07 0.00 0.22
N VAL A 110 32.04 0.72 -0.22
CA VAL A 110 32.15 2.12 -0.64
C VAL A 110 31.60 2.98 0.49
N GLU A 111 32.43 3.86 1.02
CA GLU A 111 32.03 4.83 2.03
C GLU A 111 31.47 6.08 1.33
N ALA A 112 30.29 6.53 1.76
CA ALA A 112 29.70 7.79 1.35
C ALA A 112 29.93 8.85 2.42
N ASP A 113 30.04 10.12 2.03
CA ASP A 113 30.22 11.22 2.98
C ASP A 113 28.94 11.49 3.80
N GLY A 114 27.77 11.24 3.20
CA GLY A 114 26.48 11.28 3.87
C GLY A 114 25.36 10.60 3.09
N ILE A 115 24.19 10.48 3.73
CA ILE A 115 22.99 9.87 3.13
C ILE A 115 22.50 10.64 1.90
N GLU A 116 22.77 11.95 1.86
CA GLU A 116 22.38 12.82 0.75
C GLU A 116 23.19 12.53 -0.52
N ASP A 117 24.45 12.12 -0.39
CA ASP A 117 25.33 11.81 -1.53
C ASP A 117 24.91 10.53 -2.25
N VAL A 118 24.33 9.59 -1.50
CA VAL A 118 23.86 8.30 -2.02
C VAL A 118 22.37 8.30 -2.34
N ALA A 119 21.60 9.28 -1.88
CA ALA A 119 20.15 9.33 -2.10
C ALA A 119 19.78 9.24 -3.60
N SER A 120 20.51 9.96 -4.46
CA SER A 120 20.31 9.90 -5.92
C SER A 120 20.57 8.51 -6.49
N PHE A 121 21.64 7.87 -6.02
CA PHE A 121 22.02 6.53 -6.43
C PHE A 121 21.01 5.47 -5.96
N LEU A 122 20.61 5.53 -4.68
CA LEU A 122 19.60 4.64 -4.08
C LEU A 122 18.26 4.75 -4.80
N GLY A 123 17.79 5.98 -5.01
CA GLY A 123 16.56 6.26 -5.75
C GLY A 123 16.63 5.69 -7.17
N PHE A 124 17.68 5.99 -7.93
CA PHE A 124 17.85 5.45 -9.28
C PHE A 124 17.89 3.91 -9.29
N ARG A 125 18.69 3.30 -8.42
CA ARG A 125 18.90 1.84 -8.38
C ARG A 125 17.63 1.07 -8.00
N HIS A 126 16.83 1.58 -7.07
CA HIS A 126 15.64 0.87 -6.58
C HIS A 126 14.32 1.33 -7.19
N ILE A 127 14.27 2.45 -7.92
CA ILE A 127 13.10 2.83 -8.71
C ILE A 127 13.17 2.21 -10.11
N SER A 128 14.37 2.23 -10.73
CA SER A 128 14.55 1.83 -12.13
C SER A 128 15.29 0.50 -12.31
N GLY A 129 16.03 0.02 -11.31
CA GLY A 129 16.83 -1.21 -11.39
C GLY A 129 16.03 -2.52 -11.25
N MET A 130 16.75 -3.64 -11.14
CA MET A 130 16.17 -4.99 -11.16
C MET A 130 15.41 -5.36 -9.87
N LYS A 131 15.97 -5.06 -8.69
CA LYS A 131 15.29 -5.24 -7.39
C LYS A 131 14.66 -3.93 -6.95
N LYS A 132 13.45 -3.68 -7.47
CA LYS A 132 12.70 -2.46 -7.19
C LYS A 132 12.11 -2.46 -5.77
N TRP A 133 12.00 -1.28 -5.17
CA TRP A 133 11.12 -1.12 -4.02
C TRP A 133 9.68 -1.40 -4.42
N ASN A 134 8.90 -2.00 -3.51
CA ASN A 134 7.45 -2.03 -3.66
C ASN A 134 6.91 -0.58 -3.60
N ALA A 135 5.62 -0.41 -3.95
CA ALA A 135 5.04 0.92 -4.06
C ALA A 135 5.08 1.71 -2.74
N GLU A 136 4.88 1.02 -1.62
CA GLU A 136 4.89 1.58 -0.27
C GLU A 136 6.30 2.04 0.12
N ALA A 137 7.30 1.15 0.08
CA ALA A 137 8.70 1.46 0.42
C ALA A 137 9.25 2.61 -0.43
N LYS A 138 8.86 2.67 -1.72
CA LYS A 138 9.20 3.81 -2.58
C LYS A 138 8.56 5.10 -2.07
N ALA A 139 7.29 5.07 -1.69
CA ALA A 139 6.59 6.24 -1.18
C ALA A 139 7.14 6.69 0.18
N ARG A 140 7.45 5.76 1.09
CA ARG A 140 8.16 6.02 2.36
C ARG A 140 9.49 6.74 2.12
N TRP A 141 10.32 6.21 1.22
CA TRP A 141 11.60 6.85 0.92
C TRP A 141 11.41 8.25 0.32
N LEU A 142 10.49 8.41 -0.64
CA LEU A 142 10.18 9.73 -1.21
C LEU A 142 9.68 10.71 -0.15
N PHE A 143 8.88 10.24 0.81
CA PHE A 143 8.41 11.04 1.93
C PHE A 143 9.60 11.56 2.76
N GLN A 144 10.51 10.67 3.17
CA GLN A 144 11.72 11.07 3.89
C GLN A 144 12.58 12.07 3.10
N GLN A 145 12.74 11.89 1.79
CA GLN A 145 13.51 12.80 0.95
C GLN A 145 12.89 14.19 0.82
N VAL A 146 11.55 14.26 0.76
CA VAL A 146 10.81 15.52 0.76
C VAL A 146 10.93 16.21 2.11
N GLU A 147 10.73 15.48 3.22
CA GLU A 147 10.80 16.05 4.57
C GLU A 147 12.17 16.66 4.85
N ARG A 148 13.27 15.97 4.49
CA ARG A 148 14.64 16.47 4.69
C ARG A 148 14.97 17.74 3.92
N ARG A 149 14.38 17.90 2.73
CA ARG A 149 14.61 19.05 1.85
C ARG A 149 13.51 20.09 1.89
N SER A 150 12.51 19.91 2.75
CA SER A 150 11.36 20.83 2.83
C SER A 150 11.77 22.25 3.23
N ALA A 151 12.84 22.39 3.99
CA ALA A 151 13.43 23.67 4.39
C ALA A 151 14.31 24.32 3.30
N ASP A 152 14.65 23.59 2.24
CA ASP A 152 15.52 24.10 1.18
C ASP A 152 14.76 25.13 0.32
N GLN A 153 15.39 26.28 0.07
CA GLN A 153 14.81 27.29 -0.81
C GLN A 153 14.95 26.85 -2.27
N SER A 154 13.86 26.30 -2.82
CA SER A 154 13.78 25.89 -4.22
C SER A 154 12.81 26.76 -5.02
N SER A 155 13.28 27.23 -6.18
CA SER A 155 12.45 27.98 -7.14
C SER A 155 11.37 27.14 -7.82
N ARG A 156 11.53 25.80 -7.88
CA ARG A 156 10.58 24.87 -8.52
C ARG A 156 9.80 24.02 -7.52
N GLY A 157 10.19 24.06 -6.24
CA GLY A 157 9.57 23.35 -5.14
C GLY A 157 10.16 21.95 -4.92
N VAL A 158 10.13 21.51 -3.66
CA VAL A 158 10.78 20.26 -3.18
C VAL A 158 10.36 19.01 -3.97
N PHE A 159 9.09 18.90 -4.37
CA PHE A 159 8.62 17.75 -5.16
C PHE A 159 9.30 17.66 -6.54
N TYR A 160 9.62 18.80 -7.15
CA TYR A 160 10.35 18.83 -8.42
C TYR A 160 11.80 18.38 -8.24
N ASP A 161 12.47 18.88 -7.19
CA ASP A 161 13.88 18.59 -6.96
C ASP A 161 14.11 17.13 -6.61
N VAL A 162 13.31 16.59 -5.68
CA VAL A 162 13.31 15.16 -5.35
C VAL A 162 12.98 14.33 -6.59
N GLY A 163 12.00 14.75 -7.40
CA GLY A 163 11.66 14.06 -8.65
C GLY A 163 12.84 13.99 -9.62
N ARG A 164 13.52 15.11 -9.85
CA ARG A 164 14.69 15.20 -10.73
C ARG A 164 15.82 14.28 -10.28
N GLN A 165 16.06 14.20 -8.96
CA GLN A 165 17.10 13.36 -8.38
C GLN A 165 16.88 11.86 -8.63
N VAL A 166 15.61 11.44 -8.70
CA VAL A 166 15.21 10.02 -8.63
C VAL A 166 14.67 9.50 -9.95
N GLY A 167 14.70 10.33 -10.99
CA GLY A 167 14.13 10.02 -12.30
C GLY A 167 12.59 9.93 -12.29
N SER A 168 11.93 10.68 -11.40
CA SER A 168 10.47 10.80 -11.35
C SER A 168 10.01 12.22 -11.68
N ASN A 169 8.70 12.41 -11.85
CA ASN A 169 8.12 13.74 -12.05
C ASN A 169 7.52 14.26 -10.73
N ALA A 170 7.38 15.58 -10.61
CA ALA A 170 6.88 16.23 -9.39
C ALA A 170 5.49 15.72 -8.96
N ARG A 171 4.62 15.41 -9.94
CA ARG A 171 3.28 14.85 -9.66
C ARG A 171 3.38 13.49 -8.99
N GLY A 172 4.23 12.59 -9.50
CA GLY A 172 4.42 11.25 -8.95
C GLY A 172 5.03 11.27 -7.55
N VAL A 173 6.00 12.16 -7.30
CA VAL A 173 6.56 12.36 -5.96
C VAL A 173 5.47 12.86 -5.00
N ARG A 174 4.72 13.90 -5.40
CA ARG A 174 3.64 14.45 -4.57
C ARG A 174 2.52 13.44 -4.29
N SER A 175 2.11 12.65 -5.28
CA SER A 175 1.10 11.60 -5.07
C SER A 175 1.59 10.53 -4.09
N SER A 176 2.86 10.13 -4.17
CA SER A 176 3.45 9.16 -3.24
C SER A 176 3.56 9.74 -1.83
N TYR A 177 4.00 11.00 -1.72
CA TYR A 177 4.08 11.74 -0.46
C TYR A 177 2.71 11.86 0.22
N LEU A 178 1.67 12.26 -0.52
CA LEU A 178 0.30 12.38 0.00
C LEU A 178 -0.24 11.03 0.48
N ALA A 179 -0.08 9.98 -0.32
CA ALA A 179 -0.61 8.66 0.00
C ALA A 179 0.03 8.07 1.26
N TYR A 180 1.35 8.17 1.37
CA TYR A 180 2.07 7.71 2.54
C TYR A 180 1.79 8.60 3.76
N GLY A 181 1.80 9.92 3.58
CA GLY A 181 1.52 10.89 4.64
C GLY A 181 0.14 10.75 5.27
N LEU A 182 -0.89 10.43 4.49
CA LEU A 182 -2.24 10.16 5.02
C LEU A 182 -2.31 8.89 5.88
N LEU A 183 -1.59 7.82 5.52
CA LEU A 183 -1.54 6.61 6.36
C LEU A 183 -0.78 6.86 7.65
N ARG A 184 0.32 7.64 7.57
CA ARG A 184 1.07 8.06 8.75
C ARG A 184 0.21 8.94 9.67
N PHE A 185 -0.49 9.94 9.13
CA PHE A 185 -1.40 10.80 9.87
C PHE A 185 -2.54 10.01 10.52
N ALA A 186 -3.14 9.07 9.78
CA ALA A 186 -4.16 8.15 10.29
C ALA A 186 -3.69 7.37 11.53
N ARG A 187 -2.45 6.88 11.52
CA ARG A 187 -1.87 6.13 12.64
C ARG A 187 -1.44 7.05 13.78
N ASP A 188 -0.58 8.02 13.48
CA ASP A 188 0.18 8.78 14.49
C ASP A 188 -0.67 9.87 15.16
N GLU A 189 -1.50 10.56 14.38
CA GLU A 189 -2.24 11.75 14.86
C GLU A 189 -3.71 11.43 15.15
N LEU A 190 -4.34 10.61 14.31
CA LEU A 190 -5.74 10.22 14.50
C LEU A 190 -5.94 8.98 15.36
N GLY A 191 -4.90 8.16 15.57
CA GLY A 191 -4.98 6.93 16.36
C GLY A 191 -5.98 5.91 15.80
N LEU A 192 -6.12 5.83 14.47
CA LEU A 192 -6.99 4.85 13.82
C LEU A 192 -6.47 3.41 14.05
N ASP A 193 -7.36 2.41 13.90
CA ASP A 193 -7.03 0.99 14.14
C ASP A 193 -5.80 0.57 13.33
N GLU A 194 -4.71 0.28 14.04
CA GLU A 194 -3.41 -0.04 13.46
C GLU A 194 -3.47 -1.23 12.50
N ARG A 195 -4.32 -2.22 12.78
CA ARG A 195 -4.46 -3.40 11.91
C ARG A 195 -4.99 -3.01 10.53
N ILE A 196 -5.90 -2.03 10.47
CA ILE A 196 -6.47 -1.54 9.21
C ILE A 196 -5.41 -0.71 8.48
N VAL A 197 -4.77 0.23 9.16
CA VAL A 197 -3.76 1.11 8.54
C VAL A 197 -2.57 0.30 8.02
N GLN A 198 -2.06 -0.64 8.82
CA GLN A 198 -0.94 -1.52 8.48
C GLN A 198 -1.29 -2.44 7.31
N TYR A 199 -2.48 -3.04 7.31
CA TYR A 199 -2.94 -3.87 6.18
C TYR A 199 -2.99 -3.06 4.89
N VAL A 200 -3.55 -1.84 4.92
CA VAL A 200 -3.59 -0.98 3.73
C VAL A 200 -2.18 -0.60 3.27
N SER A 201 -1.28 -0.29 4.20
CA SER A 201 0.12 0.04 3.92
C SER A 201 0.88 -1.14 3.28
N GLN A 202 0.82 -2.33 3.87
CA GLN A 202 1.64 -3.47 3.42
C GLN A 202 1.02 -4.17 2.20
N GLU A 203 -0.29 -4.39 2.21
CA GLU A 203 -0.97 -5.26 1.23
C GLU A 203 -1.68 -4.49 0.12
N ARG A 204 -2.08 -3.23 0.38
CA ARG A 204 -3.01 -2.48 -0.50
C ARG A 204 -2.50 -1.12 -0.94
N PHE A 205 -1.23 -0.78 -0.69
CA PHE A 205 -0.73 0.57 -0.97
C PHE A 205 -0.85 0.97 -2.44
N GLY A 206 -0.67 0.01 -3.37
CA GLY A 206 -0.87 0.27 -4.80
C GLY A 206 -2.31 0.68 -5.15
N VAL A 207 -3.31 0.05 -4.51
CA VAL A 207 -4.73 0.39 -4.68
C VAL A 207 -5.02 1.74 -4.03
N TRP A 208 -4.50 1.97 -2.82
CA TRP A 208 -4.61 3.24 -2.09
C TRP A 208 -4.02 4.43 -2.88
N LEU A 209 -2.80 4.29 -3.39
CA LEU A 209 -2.13 5.30 -4.20
C LEU A 209 -2.93 5.63 -5.47
N ARG A 210 -3.50 4.62 -6.12
CA ARG A 210 -4.34 4.81 -7.33
C ARG A 210 -5.66 5.49 -6.98
N LEU A 211 -6.30 5.09 -5.88
CA LEU A 211 -7.55 5.66 -5.38
C LEU A 211 -7.39 7.16 -5.12
N LEU A 212 -6.36 7.58 -4.40
CA LEU A 212 -6.06 9.01 -4.15
C LEU A 212 -5.73 9.82 -5.42
N GLY A 213 -5.54 9.16 -6.57
CA GLY A 213 -5.46 9.82 -7.87
C GLY A 213 -6.81 10.31 -8.41
N THR A 214 -7.92 9.96 -7.77
CA THR A 214 -9.29 10.34 -8.15
C THR A 214 -9.77 11.55 -7.32
N ALA A 215 -10.64 12.40 -7.89
CA ALA A 215 -11.01 13.66 -7.25
C ALA A 215 -12.03 13.51 -6.11
N ASN A 216 -12.99 12.57 -6.24
CA ASN A 216 -14.10 12.46 -5.31
C ASN A 216 -13.66 11.86 -3.98
N VAL A 217 -12.74 10.89 -3.97
CA VAL A 217 -12.22 10.34 -2.71
C VAL A 217 -11.52 11.41 -1.89
N LEU A 218 -10.67 12.25 -2.52
CA LEU A 218 -9.97 13.34 -1.83
C LEU A 218 -10.97 14.30 -1.18
N THR A 219 -11.98 14.72 -1.94
CA THR A 219 -13.05 15.59 -1.44
C THR A 219 -13.83 14.92 -0.31
N TYR A 220 -14.11 13.62 -0.44
CA TYR A 220 -14.83 12.84 0.57
C TYR A 220 -14.06 12.83 1.89
N ILE A 221 -12.76 12.50 1.88
CA ILE A 221 -11.92 12.50 3.09
C ILE A 221 -11.51 13.90 3.56
N GLY A 222 -12.13 14.96 3.06
CA GLY A 222 -11.92 16.33 3.56
C GLY A 222 -10.76 17.10 2.92
N LEU A 223 -10.12 16.55 1.89
CA LEU A 223 -9.05 17.22 1.15
C LEU A 223 -9.59 18.10 0.02
N SER A 224 -8.77 19.03 -0.46
CA SER A 224 -9.13 19.86 -1.60
C SER A 224 -9.13 19.02 -2.88
N GLY A 225 -10.25 19.01 -3.60
CA GLY A 225 -10.30 18.41 -4.94
C GLY A 225 -9.45 19.14 -5.99
N ARG A 226 -8.78 20.25 -5.64
CA ARG A 226 -7.90 21.01 -6.54
C ARG A 226 -6.47 20.49 -6.47
N ALA A 227 -5.77 20.53 -7.60
CA ALA A 227 -4.37 20.14 -7.68
C ALA A 227 -3.48 21.11 -6.90
N THR A 228 -3.07 20.70 -5.70
CA THR A 228 -2.10 21.41 -4.88
C THR A 228 -0.69 21.26 -5.44
N LEU A 229 0.09 22.34 -5.40
CA LEU A 229 1.39 22.38 -6.07
C LEU A 229 2.57 22.49 -5.10
N ASN A 230 2.41 23.16 -3.96
CA ASN A 230 3.50 23.37 -3.01
C ASN A 230 3.44 22.40 -1.82
N TYR A 231 4.54 22.33 -1.06
CA TYR A 231 4.71 21.40 0.06
C TYR A 231 3.76 21.71 1.24
N GLU A 232 3.68 22.99 1.64
CA GLU A 232 2.91 23.44 2.80
C GLU A 232 1.42 23.13 2.64
N GLU A 233 0.85 23.42 1.47
CA GLU A 233 -0.56 23.16 1.17
C GLU A 233 -0.88 21.64 1.11
N VAL A 234 0.09 20.79 0.74
CA VAL A 234 -0.10 19.32 0.75
C VAL A 234 -0.08 18.82 2.19
N ARG A 235 0.82 19.36 3.02
CA ARG A 235 0.91 19.01 4.44
C ARG A 235 -0.33 19.45 5.21
N GLU A 236 -0.76 20.69 5.02
CA GLU A 236 -1.99 21.22 5.63
C GLU A 236 -3.22 20.35 5.29
N GLN A 237 -3.30 19.86 4.06
CA GLN A 237 -4.37 18.94 3.65
C GLN A 237 -4.32 17.57 4.31
N ILE A 238 -3.13 17.01 4.53
CA ILE A 238 -2.97 15.77 5.29
C ILE A 238 -3.48 16.01 6.72
N ASP A 239 -3.04 17.11 7.33
CA ASP A 239 -3.35 17.46 8.72
C ASP A 239 -4.85 17.82 8.90
N SER A 240 -5.55 18.21 7.83
CA SER A 240 -6.97 18.54 7.83
C SER A 240 -7.89 17.39 7.39
N ALA A 241 -7.36 16.18 7.19
CA ALA A 241 -8.16 15.04 6.72
C ALA A 241 -9.28 14.67 7.72
N ASP A 242 -10.46 14.35 7.20
CA ASP A 242 -11.60 13.88 7.98
C ASP A 242 -11.36 12.44 8.45
N GLY A 243 -10.98 12.27 9.72
CA GLY A 243 -10.57 10.98 10.26
C GLY A 243 -11.65 9.90 10.21
N ALA A 244 -12.93 10.25 10.39
CA ALA A 244 -14.03 9.29 10.33
C ALA A 244 -14.19 8.73 8.91
N LYS A 245 -14.17 9.61 7.91
CA LYS A 245 -14.27 9.21 6.51
C LYS A 245 -13.01 8.54 5.99
N LEU A 246 -11.84 8.94 6.48
CA LEU A 246 -10.59 8.25 6.19
C LEU A 246 -10.64 6.81 6.71
N LEU A 247 -11.11 6.60 7.94
CA LEU A 247 -11.30 5.26 8.49
C LEU A 247 -12.28 4.42 7.66
N GLU A 248 -13.39 4.99 7.20
CA GLU A 248 -14.32 4.29 6.30
C GLU A 248 -13.61 3.79 5.03
N VAL A 249 -12.84 4.65 4.37
CA VAL A 249 -12.12 4.29 3.14
C VAL A 249 -11.05 3.21 3.38
N LEU A 250 -10.30 3.32 4.48
CA LEU A 250 -9.30 2.32 4.84
C LEU A 250 -9.94 0.97 5.21
N THR A 251 -11.11 1.00 5.84
CA THR A 251 -11.91 -0.20 6.15
C THR A 251 -12.39 -0.87 4.86
N ASP A 252 -12.85 -0.11 3.87
CA ASP A 252 -13.31 -0.65 2.59
C ASP A 252 -12.18 -1.31 1.76
N LEU A 253 -10.92 -0.96 2.03
CA LEU A 253 -9.73 -1.58 1.45
C LEU A 253 -9.25 -2.83 2.20
N THR A 254 -9.85 -3.13 3.36
CA THR A 254 -9.45 -4.21 4.27
C THR A 254 -10.50 -5.33 4.28
N PRO A 255 -10.12 -6.62 4.29
CA PRO A 255 -11.09 -7.71 4.40
C PRO A 255 -11.78 -7.70 5.77
N THR A 256 -13.11 -7.78 5.77
CA THR A 256 -13.88 -8.03 7.01
C THR A 256 -14.05 -9.53 7.24
N LYS A 257 -14.11 -9.93 8.52
CA LYS A 257 -14.22 -11.34 8.93
C LYS A 257 -15.48 -12.05 8.41
N GLU A 258 -16.51 -11.30 8.01
CA GLU A 258 -17.81 -11.84 7.57
C GLU A 258 -17.93 -12.05 6.06
N ALA A 259 -17.18 -11.32 5.22
CA ALA A 259 -17.38 -11.30 3.76
C ALA A 259 -16.23 -11.87 2.93
N GLY A 260 -15.06 -12.14 3.53
CA GLY A 260 -13.96 -12.80 2.83
C GLY A 260 -13.52 -12.09 1.54
N ARG A 261 -13.38 -10.77 1.56
CA ARG A 261 -12.62 -9.89 0.64
C ARG A 261 -12.89 -8.42 1.00
N PRO A 262 -12.00 -7.48 0.67
CA PRO A 262 -12.29 -6.04 0.78
C PRO A 262 -13.43 -5.61 -0.13
N ILE A 263 -14.17 -4.56 0.26
CA ILE A 263 -15.21 -3.93 -0.59
C ILE A 263 -14.58 -3.41 -1.89
N LEU A 264 -13.47 -2.68 -1.77
CA LEU A 264 -12.66 -2.27 -2.91
C LEU A 264 -11.51 -3.27 -3.08
N ALA A 265 -11.80 -4.37 -3.80
CA ALA A 265 -10.87 -5.46 -4.01
C ALA A 265 -9.84 -5.20 -5.13
N ASP A 266 -10.26 -4.59 -6.24
CA ASP A 266 -9.44 -4.40 -7.44
C ASP A 266 -9.12 -2.93 -7.71
N SER A 267 -7.87 -2.66 -8.08
CA SER A 267 -7.40 -1.35 -8.53
C SER A 267 -8.18 -0.79 -9.74
N ARG A 268 -8.81 -1.65 -10.54
CA ARG A 268 -9.64 -1.26 -11.69
C ARG A 268 -10.92 -0.55 -11.27
N ASP A 269 -11.43 -0.85 -10.07
CA ASP A 269 -12.72 -0.36 -9.57
C ASP A 269 -12.58 0.95 -8.77
N VAL A 270 -11.37 1.49 -8.63
CA VAL A 270 -11.12 2.70 -7.83
C VAL A 270 -11.91 3.93 -8.31
N THR A 271 -12.13 4.05 -9.63
CA THR A 271 -12.91 5.16 -10.19
C THR A 271 -14.38 5.02 -9.80
N ASP A 272 -14.91 3.82 -9.95
CA ASP A 272 -16.29 3.48 -9.61
C ASP A 272 -16.57 3.66 -8.12
N TYR A 273 -15.65 3.20 -7.26
CA TYR A 273 -15.70 3.44 -5.83
C TYR A 273 -15.62 4.94 -5.48
N SER A 274 -14.71 5.68 -6.12
CA SER A 274 -14.62 7.14 -5.97
C SER A 274 -15.93 7.83 -6.34
N ASP A 275 -16.59 7.41 -7.41
CA ASP A 275 -17.89 7.96 -7.83
C ASP A 275 -19.00 7.62 -6.83
N VAL A 276 -19.01 6.39 -6.29
CA VAL A 276 -19.92 6.01 -5.19
C VAL A 276 -19.74 6.95 -4.00
N LEU A 277 -18.50 7.27 -3.60
CA LEU A 277 -18.24 8.18 -2.50
C LEU A 277 -18.77 9.60 -2.73
N ALA A 278 -18.99 10.04 -3.97
CA ALA A 278 -19.62 11.33 -4.26
C ALA A 278 -21.15 11.32 -4.07
N HIS A 279 -21.81 10.17 -4.12
CA HIS A 279 -23.27 10.05 -4.17
C HIS A 279 -23.85 9.48 -2.87
N GLU A 280 -24.62 10.29 -2.13
CA GLU A 280 -25.14 9.89 -0.81
C GLU A 280 -26.00 8.61 -0.85
N PRO A 281 -26.94 8.42 -1.79
CA PRO A 281 -27.70 7.18 -1.88
C PRO A 281 -26.82 5.96 -2.20
N ALA A 282 -25.76 6.14 -3.01
CA ALA A 282 -24.84 5.07 -3.37
C ALA A 282 -23.97 4.66 -2.18
N ARG A 283 -23.50 5.62 -1.38
CA ARG A 283 -22.79 5.34 -0.13
C ARG A 283 -23.69 4.58 0.85
N SER A 284 -24.93 5.01 1.02
CA SER A 284 -25.89 4.33 1.89
C SER A 284 -26.10 2.87 1.45
N ALA A 285 -26.25 2.63 0.14
CA ALA A 285 -26.32 1.27 -0.41
C ALA A 285 -25.03 0.47 -0.18
N LEU A 286 -23.85 1.09 -0.33
CA LEU A 286 -22.57 0.44 -0.06
C LEU A 286 -22.48 -0.04 1.39
N ARG A 287 -22.92 0.79 2.34
CA ARG A 287 -22.90 0.50 3.78
C ARG A 287 -23.93 -0.55 4.18
N GLU A 288 -25.11 -0.53 3.58
CA GLU A 288 -26.18 -1.49 3.88
C GLU A 288 -25.87 -2.89 3.33
N PHE A 289 -25.36 -2.98 2.10
CA PHE A 289 -25.23 -4.26 1.39
C PHE A 289 -23.79 -4.78 1.29
N GLY A 290 -22.78 -3.97 1.62
CA GLY A 290 -21.37 -4.35 1.47
C GLY A 290 -20.96 -4.65 0.02
N SER A 291 -21.71 -4.17 -0.97
CA SER A 291 -21.54 -4.50 -2.38
C SER A 291 -21.19 -3.28 -3.21
N LEU A 292 -19.96 -3.21 -3.70
CA LEU A 292 -19.51 -2.13 -4.58
C LEU A 292 -20.31 -2.11 -5.88
N SER A 293 -20.58 -3.26 -6.49
CA SER A 293 -21.35 -3.32 -7.75
C SER A 293 -22.76 -2.74 -7.60
N LEU A 294 -23.45 -3.02 -6.49
CA LEU A 294 -24.78 -2.46 -6.23
C LEU A 294 -24.73 -0.96 -5.99
N ALA A 295 -23.73 -0.48 -5.24
CA ALA A 295 -23.54 0.95 -5.02
C ALA A 295 -23.22 1.70 -6.32
N VAL A 296 -22.41 1.11 -7.20
CA VAL A 296 -22.09 1.67 -8.52
C VAL A 296 -23.34 1.77 -9.39
N ASP A 297 -24.20 0.77 -9.35
CA ASP A 297 -25.50 0.84 -10.02
C ASP A 297 -26.33 2.01 -9.48
N VAL A 298 -26.36 2.24 -8.18
CA VAL A 298 -27.05 3.40 -7.59
C VAL A 298 -26.41 4.73 -8.01
N ALA A 299 -25.09 4.81 -8.08
CA ALA A 299 -24.38 6.03 -8.49
C ALA A 299 -24.56 6.36 -9.98
N ARG A 300 -24.62 5.33 -10.84
CA ARG A 300 -24.75 5.48 -12.30
C ARG A 300 -26.19 5.62 -12.77
N GLN A 301 -27.14 5.03 -12.05
CA GLN A 301 -28.51 4.99 -12.49
C GLN A 301 -29.20 6.33 -12.22
N GLY A 302 -29.73 6.92 -13.30
CA GLY A 302 -30.58 8.10 -13.27
C GLY A 302 -31.98 7.80 -12.72
N GLU A 303 -33.00 8.47 -13.27
CA GLU A 303 -34.38 8.43 -12.78
C GLU A 303 -34.94 7.02 -12.50
N LEU A 304 -35.85 6.92 -11.53
CA LEU A 304 -36.46 5.66 -11.08
C LEU A 304 -37.12 4.86 -12.23
N GLY A 305 -37.73 5.53 -13.21
CA GLY A 305 -38.44 4.90 -14.33
C GLY A 305 -37.56 3.98 -15.18
N PRO A 306 -36.47 4.49 -15.79
CA PRO A 306 -35.50 3.68 -16.52
C PRO A 306 -34.96 2.47 -15.73
N ARG A 307 -34.73 2.61 -14.41
CA ARG A 307 -34.25 1.52 -13.54
C ARG A 307 -35.26 0.37 -13.49
N LEU A 308 -36.53 0.69 -13.25
CA LEU A 308 -37.60 -0.31 -13.21
C LEU A 308 -37.73 -1.03 -14.57
N GLN A 309 -37.58 -0.29 -15.68
CA GLN A 309 -37.63 -0.88 -17.02
C GLN A 309 -36.48 -1.85 -17.26
N GLN A 310 -35.26 -1.52 -16.83
CA GLN A 310 -34.11 -2.43 -16.96
C GLN A 310 -34.30 -3.70 -16.13
N MET A 311 -34.71 -3.58 -14.86
CA MET A 311 -34.98 -4.74 -14.00
C MET A 311 -36.08 -5.64 -14.60
N THR A 312 -37.12 -5.04 -15.16
CA THR A 312 -38.20 -5.76 -15.84
C THR A 312 -37.67 -6.59 -17.00
N ARG A 313 -36.85 -6.00 -17.87
CA ARG A 313 -36.24 -6.71 -19.00
C ARG A 313 -35.33 -7.87 -18.56
N THR A 314 -34.57 -7.69 -17.48
CA THR A 314 -33.73 -8.77 -16.93
C THR A 314 -34.59 -9.94 -16.43
N ILE A 315 -35.68 -9.66 -15.74
CA ILE A 315 -36.64 -10.70 -15.27
C ILE A 315 -37.30 -11.41 -16.45
N GLU A 316 -37.71 -10.66 -17.49
CA GLU A 316 -38.28 -11.23 -18.72
C GLU A 316 -37.30 -12.18 -19.41
N LEU A 317 -36.03 -11.78 -19.55
CA LEU A 317 -34.97 -12.63 -20.13
C LEU A 317 -34.75 -13.91 -19.31
N LEU A 318 -34.61 -13.79 -17.98
CA LEU A 318 -34.45 -14.96 -17.10
C LEU A 318 -35.65 -15.91 -17.19
N THR A 319 -36.86 -15.36 -17.31
CA THR A 319 -38.09 -16.16 -17.46
C THR A 319 -38.08 -16.96 -18.76
N LEU A 320 -37.61 -16.37 -19.86
CA LEU A 320 -37.49 -17.05 -21.16
C LEU A 320 -36.43 -18.18 -21.10
N ASP A 321 -35.33 -17.94 -20.39
CA ASP A 321 -34.20 -18.86 -20.30
C ASP A 321 -34.32 -19.88 -19.16
N VAL A 322 -35.36 -19.83 -18.31
CA VAL A 322 -35.48 -20.67 -17.11
C VAL A 322 -35.34 -22.17 -17.38
N LYS A 323 -35.79 -22.63 -18.57
CA LYS A 323 -35.71 -24.04 -19.00
C LYS A 323 -34.27 -24.53 -19.24
N ARG A 324 -33.29 -23.63 -19.28
CA ARG A 324 -31.87 -23.94 -19.47
C ARG A 324 -31.12 -24.20 -18.17
N TYR A 325 -31.74 -23.91 -17.03
CA TYR A 325 -31.15 -24.08 -15.71
C TYR A 325 -31.73 -25.32 -15.03
N GLU A 326 -30.93 -25.96 -14.17
CA GLU A 326 -31.44 -26.91 -13.19
C GLU A 326 -32.15 -26.11 -12.09
N VAL A 327 -33.42 -26.43 -11.82
CA VAL A 327 -34.26 -25.69 -10.87
C VAL A 327 -34.63 -26.62 -9.72
N GLY A 328 -34.29 -26.21 -8.49
CA GLY A 328 -34.61 -26.88 -7.25
C GLY A 328 -35.42 -26.01 -6.30
N LEU A 329 -35.49 -26.43 -5.03
CA LEU A 329 -36.23 -25.71 -3.99
C LEU A 329 -35.57 -24.38 -3.61
N GLU A 330 -34.24 -24.27 -3.76
CA GLU A 330 -33.50 -23.03 -3.47
C GLU A 330 -33.87 -21.93 -4.47
N GLU A 331 -33.89 -22.24 -5.77
CA GLU A 331 -34.27 -21.29 -6.82
C GLU A 331 -35.72 -20.85 -6.69
N VAL A 332 -36.63 -21.76 -6.28
CA VAL A 332 -38.02 -21.40 -5.97
C VAL A 332 -38.07 -20.40 -4.82
N ARG A 333 -37.33 -20.63 -3.73
CA ARG A 333 -37.29 -19.71 -2.59
C ARG A 333 -36.74 -18.35 -2.97
N SER A 334 -35.64 -18.29 -3.73
CA SER A 334 -35.08 -17.04 -4.23
C SER A 334 -36.04 -16.28 -5.16
N ALA A 335 -36.82 -17.00 -5.99
CA ALA A 335 -37.85 -16.38 -6.83
C ALA A 335 -39.01 -15.80 -6.01
N GLU A 336 -39.43 -16.48 -4.94
CA GLU A 336 -40.45 -15.97 -4.01
C GLU A 336 -39.95 -14.73 -3.24
N GLU A 337 -38.70 -14.72 -2.78
CA GLU A 337 -38.04 -13.57 -2.14
C GLU A 337 -37.96 -12.36 -3.10
N LEU A 338 -37.62 -12.59 -4.37
CA LEU A 338 -37.63 -11.56 -5.42
C LEU A 338 -39.04 -10.98 -5.63
N SER A 339 -40.05 -11.85 -5.71
CA SER A 339 -41.46 -11.45 -5.88
C SER A 339 -41.95 -10.61 -4.70
N ALA A 340 -41.64 -11.02 -3.47
CA ALA A 340 -41.96 -10.26 -2.27
C ALA A 340 -41.32 -8.87 -2.27
N SER A 341 -40.03 -8.78 -2.62
CA SER A 341 -39.29 -7.52 -2.71
C SER A 341 -39.88 -6.57 -3.75
N THR A 342 -40.29 -7.09 -4.92
CA THR A 342 -40.93 -6.29 -5.97
C THR A 342 -42.30 -5.78 -5.54
N ARG A 343 -43.10 -6.60 -4.81
CA ARG A 343 -44.38 -6.15 -4.25
C ARG A 343 -44.19 -5.03 -3.21
N ALA A 344 -43.19 -5.16 -2.34
CA ALA A 344 -42.87 -4.12 -1.36
C ALA A 344 -42.47 -2.80 -2.05
N LEU A 345 -41.64 -2.87 -3.10
CA LEU A 345 -41.26 -1.71 -3.91
C LEU A 345 -42.47 -1.01 -4.54
N VAL A 346 -43.40 -1.76 -5.13
CA VAL A 346 -44.65 -1.18 -5.67
C VAL A 346 -45.46 -0.46 -4.59
N GLY A 347 -45.56 -1.04 -3.39
CA GLY A 347 -46.22 -0.41 -2.24
C GLY A 347 -45.56 0.91 -1.85
N ALA A 348 -44.23 0.93 -1.75
CA ALA A 348 -43.46 2.14 -1.42
C ALA A 348 -43.62 3.24 -2.49
N ILE A 349 -43.57 2.89 -3.78
CA ILE A 349 -43.75 3.86 -4.86
C ILE A 349 -45.15 4.47 -4.83
N LYS A 350 -46.19 3.66 -4.62
CA LYS A 350 -47.57 4.15 -4.51
C LYS A 350 -47.75 5.09 -3.31
N ALA A 351 -47.13 4.77 -2.18
CA ALA A 351 -47.17 5.61 -0.99
C ALA A 351 -46.42 6.94 -1.14
N ALA A 352 -45.46 7.01 -2.08
CA ALA A 352 -44.68 8.21 -2.38
C ALA A 352 -45.34 9.11 -3.45
N LEU A 353 -46.47 8.70 -4.04
CA LEU A 353 -47.24 9.59 -4.92
C LEU A 353 -47.79 10.74 -4.07
N PRO A 354 -47.60 12.01 -4.48
CA PRO A 354 -48.27 13.12 -3.81
C PRO A 354 -49.78 12.88 -3.89
N GLU A 355 -50.49 13.12 -2.77
CA GLU A 355 -51.96 13.17 -2.82
C GLU A 355 -52.35 14.22 -3.86
N GLU A 356 -53.18 13.85 -4.83
CA GLU A 356 -53.77 14.83 -5.73
C GLU A 356 -54.62 15.75 -4.87
N ASP A 357 -54.21 17.02 -4.73
CA ASP A 357 -55.06 18.07 -4.16
C ASP A 357 -56.35 18.13 -5.01
N GLU A 358 -57.43 17.56 -4.47
CA GLU A 358 -58.80 17.67 -5.03
C GLU A 358 -59.31 19.11 -5.06
#